data_AF-A0A7V2AKA4-F1
#
_entry.id   AF-A0A7V2AKA4-F1
#
_cell.length_a   1.000
_cell.length_b   1.000
_cell.length_c   1.000
_cell.angle_alpha   90.00
_cell.angle_beta   90.00
_cell.angle_gamma   90.00
#
_symmetry.space_group_name_H-M   'P 1'
#
loop_
_entity.id
_entity.type
_entity.pdbx_description
1 polymer ?
#
loop_
_entity_poly.entity_id
_entity_poly.type
_entity_poly.pdbx_seq_one_letter_code
_entity_poly.pdbx_strand_id
1 'polypeptide(L)' 'MGLEASILADGRRLHLHEGPIDLIIEAIGPGRQDAYDLAVGRFRGLLQELVHELPELRLAADR' A
#
# COMPACT_ATOMS: atom_id res chain seq x y z
N MET A 1 2.22 -9.91 -12.21
CA MET A 1 2.26 -8.44 -12.07
C MET A 1 3.05 -8.16 -10.81
N GLY A 2 4.03 -7.26 -10.85
CA GLY A 2 4.92 -6.98 -9.72
C GLY A 2 4.53 -5.68 -9.02
N LEU A 3 5.05 -5.48 -7.81
CA LEU A 3 4.98 -4.22 -7.10
C LEU A 3 5.86 -3.16 -7.79
N GLU A 4 5.28 -1.99 -8.05
CA GLU A 4 6.00 -0.81 -8.50
C GLU A 4 6.02 0.26 -7.41
N ALA A 5 7.17 0.90 -7.21
CA ALA A 5 7.36 1.94 -6.21
C ALA A 5 8.13 3.13 -6.81
N SER A 6 7.58 4.34 -6.68
CA SER A 6 8.21 5.56 -7.19
C SER A 6 7.92 6.78 -6.33
N ILE A 7 8.84 7.73 -6.31
CA ILE A 7 8.59 9.05 -5.71
C ILE A 7 7.93 9.93 -6.77
N LEU A 8 6.82 10.58 -6.40
CA LEU A 8 6.10 11.50 -7.28
C LEU A 8 6.94 12.75 -7.60
N ALA A 9 6.50 13.51 -8.61
CA ALA A 9 7.21 14.69 -9.11
C ALA A 9 7.48 15.77 -8.05
N ASP A 10 6.78 15.76 -6.91
CA ASP A 10 7.03 16.68 -5.80
C ASP A 10 8.21 16.29 -4.90
N GLY A 11 8.84 15.13 -5.13
CA GLY A 11 9.98 14.64 -4.35
C GLY A 11 9.65 14.26 -2.91
N ARG A 12 8.37 14.24 -2.53
CA ARG A 12 7.92 13.99 -1.16
C ARG A 12 7.10 12.73 -1.06
N ARG A 13 6.09 12.56 -1.92
CA ARG A 13 5.13 11.46 -1.82
C ARG A 13 5.63 10.20 -2.50
N LEU A 14 5.47 9.07 -1.82
CA LEU A 14 5.69 7.74 -2.37
C LEU A 14 4.39 7.22 -3.00
N HIS A 15 4.46 6.76 -4.24
CA HIS A 15 3.41 6.03 -4.94
C HIS A 15 3.79 4.56 -5.04
N LEU A 16 2.91 3.70 -4.56
CA LEU A 16 2.97 2.25 -4.65
C LEU A 16 1.83 1.74 -5.52
N HIS A 17 2.13 0.83 -6.42
CA HIS A 17 1.18 0.25 -7.36
C HIS A 17 1.33 -1.28 -7.41
N GLU A 18 0.22 -2.01 -7.28
CA GLU A 18 0.15 -3.46 -7.50
C GLU A 18 -1.18 -3.83 -8.15
N GLY A 19 -1.17 -4.15 -9.44
CA GLY A 19 -2.37 -4.59 -10.16
C GLY A 19 -3.43 -3.48 -10.23
N PRO A 20 -4.63 -3.63 -9.64
CA PRO A 20 -5.68 -2.61 -9.68
C PRO A 20 -5.62 -1.62 -8.50
N ILE A 21 -4.65 -1.73 -7.59
CA ILE A 21 -4.59 -0.90 -6.39
C ILE A 21 -3.37 0.02 -6.37
N ASP A 22 -3.58 1.20 -5.79
CA ASP A 22 -2.58 2.23 -5.59
C ASP A 22 -2.59 2.73 -4.15
N LEU A 23 -1.42 3.12 -3.64
CA LEU A 23 -1.26 3.84 -2.39
C LEU A 23 -0.35 5.04 -2.61
N ILE A 24 -0.80 6.24 -2.23
CA ILE A 24 -0.02 7.47 -2.26
C ILE A 24 0.11 7.99 -0.83
N ILE A 25 1.32 8.04 -0.31
CA ILE A 25 1.60 8.42 1.08
C ILE A 25 2.76 9.40 1.19
N GLU A 26 2.74 10.21 2.25
CA GLU A 26 3.86 11.05 2.67
C GLU A 26 4.25 10.69 4.11
N ALA A 27 5.54 10.49 4.36
CA ALA A 27 6.08 10.35 5.72
C ALA A 27 6.84 11.62 6.11
N ILE A 28 6.60 12.08 7.33
CA ILE A 28 7.14 13.35 7.86
C ILE A 28 8.09 13.04 9.03
N GLY A 29 9.29 13.62 8.99
CA GLY A 29 10.30 13.49 10.05
C GLY A 29 11.56 12.73 9.61
N PRO A 30 12.52 12.52 10.53
CA PRO A 30 13.84 11.99 10.21
C PRO A 30 13.82 10.54 9.72
N GLY A 31 12.84 9.73 10.14
CA GLY A 31 12.68 8.33 9.72
C GLY A 31 11.92 8.13 8.41
N ARG A 32 11.84 9.16 7.55
CA ARG A 32 11.03 9.12 6.31
C ARG A 32 11.40 7.96 5.39
N GLN A 33 12.69 7.74 5.17
CA GLN A 33 13.14 6.68 4.27
C GLN A 33 12.80 5.29 4.81
N ASP A 34 13.08 5.05 6.10
CA ASP A 34 12.74 3.78 6.76
C ASP A 34 11.23 3.51 6.70
N ALA A 35 10.40 4.53 6.90
CA ALA A 35 8.95 4.42 6.79
C ALA A 35 8.50 4.05 5.36
N TYR A 36 9.15 4.59 4.34
CA TYR A 36 8.89 4.23 2.94
C TYR A 36 9.31 2.80 2.62
N ASP A 37 10.46 2.36 3.10
CA ASP A 37 10.93 0.99 2.90
C ASP A 37 9.99 -0.02 3.59
N LEU A 38 9.52 0.31 4.80
CA LEU A 38 8.50 -0.47 5.50
C LEU A 38 7.17 -0.50 4.76
N ALA A 39 6.72 0.64 4.21
CA ALA A 39 5.49 0.71 3.42
C ALA A 39 5.57 -0.15 2.15
N VAL A 40 6.69 -0.10 1.42
CA VAL A 40 6.96 -0.98 0.27
C VAL A 40 6.88 -2.44 0.69
N GLY A 41 7.51 -2.79 1.81
CA GLY A 41 7.50 -4.14 2.36
C GLY A 41 6.10 -4.63 2.71
N ARG A 42 5.27 -3.80 3.37
CA ARG A 42 3.90 -4.15 3.75
C ARG A 42 2.95 -4.22 2.57
N PHE A 43 3.14 -3.37 1.56
CA PHE A 43 2.25 -3.30 0.41
C PHE A 43 2.45 -4.47 -0.55
N ARG A 44 3.64 -5.06 -0.60
CA ARG A 44 3.92 -6.26 -1.40
C ARG A 44 3.00 -7.41 -0.99
N GLY A 45 2.16 -7.88 -1.91
CA GLY A 45 1.28 -9.02 -1.65
C GLY A 45 -0.01 -8.66 -0.91
N LEU A 46 -0.21 -7.37 -0.58
CA LEU A 46 -1.37 -6.88 0.14
C LEU A 46 -2.67 -7.13 -0.65
N LEU A 47 -2.64 -7.01 -1.97
CA LEU A 47 -3.81 -7.25 -2.81
C LEU A 47 -4.35 -8.68 -2.62
N GLN A 48 -3.45 -9.66 -2.56
CA GLN A 48 -3.79 -11.07 -2.42
C GLN A 48 -4.35 -11.31 -1.02
N GLU A 49 -3.77 -10.72 0.03
CA GLU A 49 -4.33 -10.76 1.39
C GLU A 49 -5.76 -10.21 1.41
N LEU A 50 -5.99 -9.01 0.86
CA LEU A 50 -7.32 -8.40 0.79
C LEU A 50 -8.32 -9.27 0.02
N VAL A 51 -7.91 -9.87 -1.10
CA VAL A 51 -8.76 -10.77 -1.89
C VAL A 51 -9.15 -12.01 -1.09
N HIS A 52 -8.25 -12.55 -0.25
CA HIS A 52 -8.56 -13.66 0.64
C HIS A 52 -9.54 -13.27 1.77
N GLU A 53 -9.53 -12.01 2.21
CA GLU A 53 -10.47 -11.49 3.21
C GLU A 53 -11.85 -11.13 2.62
N LEU A 54 -11.96 -10.90 1.30
CA LEU A 54 -13.22 -10.51 0.66
C LEU A 54 -14.43 -11.42 0.96
N PRO A 55 -14.33 -12.76 1.03
CA PRO A 55 -15.46 -13.61 1.40
C PRO A 55 -16.03 -13.26 2.78
N GLU A 56 -15.17 -12.97 3.75
CA GLU A 56 -15.57 -12.61 5.11
C GLU A 56 -16.13 -11.17 5.14
N LEU A 57 -15.44 -10.23 4.50
CA LEU A 57 -15.88 -8.83 4.44
C LEU A 57 -17.21 -8.62 3.69
N ARG A 58 -17.62 -9.60 2.86
CA ARG A 58 -18.90 -9.61 2.14
C ARG A 58 -20.04 -10.22 2.94
N LEU A 59 -19.77 -10.82 4.11
CA LEU A 59 -20.83 -11.25 5.00
C LEU A 59 -21.63 -10.03 5.48
N ALA A 60 -22.89 -10.26 5.86
CA ALA A 60 -23.67 -9.20 6.48
C ALA A 60 -22.94 -8.77 7.77
N ALA A 61 -22.69 -7.46 7.90
CA ALA A 61 -22.17 -6.93 9.15
C ALA A 61 -23.19 -7.24 10.26
N ASP A 62 -22.73 -7.86 11.35
CA ASP A 62 -23.54 -7.97 12.55
C ASP A 62 -23.96 -6.56 12.98
N ARG A 63 -25.28 -6.41 13.19
CA ARG A 63 -25.94 -5.11 13.33
C ARG A 63 -25.83 -4.55 14.74
#